data_AF-A0A0G0MRG3-F1
#
_entry.id   AF-A0A0G0MRG3-F1
#
_cell.length_a   1.000
_cell.length_b   1.000
_cell.length_c   1.000
_cell.angle_alpha   90.00
_cell.angle_beta   90.00
_cell.angle_gamma   90.00
#
_symmetry.space_group_name_H-M   'P 1'
#
loop_
_entity.id
_entity.type
_entity.pdbx_description
1 polymer ?
#
loop_
_entity_poly.entity_id
_entity_poly.type
_entity_poly.pdbx_seq_one_letter_code
_entity_poly.pdbx_strand_id
1 'polypeptide(L)'
;MSNGKSTLQIFILIGCCLILAGLIITYPKPTQAEIATAKDWIGFFPVGATDGKTNTVNGNSWVYTNSCTKTAGADPKLTNLTGCSFALNPIPTTGNYEFRIYANDQETDGALIAKSNTISSTAASPTPGPAVNCPTQTAYPRVQDGLITTPLISDNFGNSTANCVLGSPAPFAPFKIPTYDDLKSLYYDQSKAGKKNLPSNSALTSNQLEDQKVHYTDGSLEINNQLSYAVTAVVFVKDSFSIKKSITGSPGAGLVFVVGGNVNIDTNVSQIDAVIISQGIIYTAGSGCSTNAVPASALTINGSLISLNTIDNVPIKFCRTLDSSNSPAEIIINQPKYLVILRNILSDTYQKWSEIQ
;
A
#
# COMPACT_ATOMS: atom_id res chain seq x y z
N MET A 1 -27.20 34.97 73.75
CA MET A 1 -27.17 33.49 73.75
C MET A 1 -27.47 33.03 72.33
N SER A 2 -26.41 32.66 71.61
CA SER A 2 -26.15 31.27 71.16
C SER A 2 -26.94 30.93 69.89
N ASN A 3 -26.34 31.17 68.73
CA ASN A 3 -25.56 30.20 67.95
C ASN A 3 -26.45 29.16 67.25
N GLY A 4 -26.74 29.39 65.97
CA GLY A 4 -27.45 28.41 65.14
C GLY A 4 -27.47 28.71 63.64
N LYS A 5 -26.54 29.51 63.10
CA LYS A 5 -26.51 29.86 61.67
C LYS A 5 -25.16 29.61 60.98
N SER A 6 -24.23 28.91 61.61
CA SER A 6 -22.86 28.75 61.07
C SER A 6 -22.61 27.43 60.32
N THR A 7 -23.49 26.42 60.42
CA THR A 7 -23.18 25.09 59.87
C THR A 7 -23.90 24.76 58.58
N LEU A 8 -25.02 25.41 58.23
CA LEU A 8 -25.78 25.01 57.03
C LEU A 8 -25.34 25.78 55.75
N GLN A 9 -24.78 26.98 55.89
CA GLN A 9 -24.30 27.74 54.72
C GLN A 9 -22.88 27.37 54.28
N ILE A 10 -22.06 26.78 55.18
CA ILE A 10 -20.72 26.29 54.84
C ILE A 10 -20.80 24.97 54.06
N PHE A 11 -21.79 24.10 54.33
CA PHE A 11 -21.97 22.86 53.57
C PHE A 11 -22.50 23.08 52.14
N ILE A 12 -23.23 24.16 51.88
CA ILE A 12 -23.72 24.48 50.53
C ILE A 12 -22.62 25.16 49.69
N LEU A 13 -21.75 25.97 50.30
CA LEU A 13 -20.59 26.53 49.58
C LEU A 13 -19.47 25.50 49.33
N ILE A 14 -19.25 24.55 50.25
CA ILE A 14 -18.28 23.46 50.07
C ILE A 14 -18.83 22.38 49.11
N GLY A 15 -20.14 22.14 49.12
CA GLY A 15 -20.80 21.23 48.16
C GLY A 15 -20.83 21.75 46.72
N CYS A 16 -20.78 23.07 46.51
CA CYS A 16 -20.76 23.67 45.17
C CYS A 16 -19.34 23.91 44.63
N CYS A 17 -18.32 23.97 45.50
CA CYS A 17 -16.91 24.10 45.11
C CYS A 17 -16.17 22.77 44.89
N LEU A 18 -16.71 21.63 45.37
CA LEU A 18 -16.11 20.31 45.19
C LEU A 18 -16.63 19.52 43.97
N ILE A 19 -17.56 20.06 43.19
CA ILE A 19 -17.99 19.47 41.89
C ILE A 19 -17.23 20.12 40.72
N LEU A 20 -16.23 20.96 40.99
CA LEU A 20 -15.38 21.59 39.97
C LEU A 20 -13.97 20.96 39.84
N ALA A 21 -13.72 19.84 40.51
CA ALA A 21 -12.48 19.08 40.39
C ALA A 21 -12.81 17.64 40.01
N GLY A 22 -12.67 17.32 38.73
CA GLY A 22 -12.74 15.95 38.24
C GLY A 22 -13.88 15.64 37.27
N LEU A 23 -14.30 16.59 36.42
CA LEU A 23 -14.65 16.14 35.07
C LEU A 23 -13.34 15.72 34.40
N ILE A 24 -12.96 14.46 34.61
CA ILE A 24 -12.18 13.77 33.59
C ILE A 24 -13.11 13.81 32.40
N ILE A 25 -12.86 14.73 31.47
CA ILE A 25 -13.43 14.66 30.14
C ILE A 25 -12.83 13.39 29.55
N THR A 26 -13.44 12.24 29.84
CA THR A 26 -13.23 11.03 29.07
C THR A 26 -13.83 11.33 27.72
N TYR A 27 -13.03 11.85 26.81
CA TYR A 27 -13.42 11.93 25.41
C TYR A 27 -13.72 10.50 24.99
N PRO A 28 -14.98 10.19 24.62
CA PRO A 28 -15.27 8.87 24.09
C PRO A 28 -14.37 8.65 22.89
N LYS A 29 -13.77 7.46 22.79
CA LYS A 29 -13.01 7.03 21.61
C LYS A 29 -13.81 7.42 20.36
N PRO A 30 -13.24 8.20 19.43
CA PRO A 30 -14.01 8.70 18.30
C PRO A 30 -14.55 7.52 17.49
N THR A 31 -15.87 7.30 17.57
CA THR A 31 -16.60 6.28 16.80
C THR A 31 -16.95 6.75 15.38
N GLN A 32 -16.34 7.85 14.93
CA GLN A 32 -16.35 8.34 13.55
C GLN A 32 -14.96 8.88 13.23
N ALA A 33 -14.56 8.83 11.96
CA ALA A 33 -13.29 9.39 11.49
C ALA A 33 -13.20 10.86 11.88
N GLU A 34 -12.41 11.17 12.90
CA GLU A 34 -12.16 12.52 13.34
C GLU A 34 -11.37 13.24 12.24
N ILE A 35 -11.91 14.37 11.78
CA ILE A 35 -11.22 15.28 10.87
C ILE A 35 -9.94 15.72 11.59
N ALA A 36 -8.78 15.61 10.94
CA ALA A 36 -7.50 16.01 11.53
C ALA A 36 -7.62 17.37 12.23
N THR A 37 -7.08 17.50 13.43
CA THR A 37 -7.20 18.73 14.23
C THR A 37 -5.92 19.56 14.14
N ALA A 38 -6.03 20.86 14.40
CA ALA A 38 -4.87 21.76 14.42
C ALA A 38 -3.88 21.41 15.56
N LYS A 39 -4.28 20.58 16.51
CA LYS A 39 -3.48 20.17 17.67
C LYS A 39 -3.13 18.68 17.68
N ASP A 40 -3.29 17.99 16.56
CA ASP A 40 -2.74 16.65 16.42
C ASP A 40 -1.21 16.75 16.52
N TRP A 41 -0.60 15.80 17.21
CA TRP A 41 0.84 15.82 17.45
C TRP A 41 1.46 14.45 17.28
N ILE A 42 2.72 14.45 16.87
CA ILE A 42 3.54 13.25 16.72
C ILE A 42 4.70 13.32 17.70
N GLY A 43 5.01 12.20 18.34
CA GLY A 43 6.15 12.07 19.25
C GLY A 43 6.97 10.82 18.96
N PHE A 44 8.24 10.87 19.36
CA PHE A 44 9.19 9.76 19.29
C PHE A 44 9.42 9.20 20.70
N PHE A 45 9.15 7.92 20.90
CA PHE A 45 9.08 7.26 22.21
C PHE A 45 10.03 6.07 22.27
N PRO A 46 10.61 5.75 23.44
CA PRO A 46 11.08 4.40 23.71
C PRO A 46 9.89 3.42 23.63
N VAL A 47 10.10 2.23 23.05
CA VAL A 47 9.08 1.18 23.03
C VAL A 47 8.71 0.81 24.46
N GLY A 48 7.41 0.78 24.74
CA GLY A 48 6.87 0.50 26.08
C GLY A 48 6.79 1.70 27.02
N ALA A 49 7.25 2.90 26.61
CA ALA A 49 7.05 4.12 27.39
C ALA A 49 5.55 4.46 27.53
N THR A 50 5.17 5.07 28.65
CA THR A 50 3.83 5.64 28.86
C THR A 50 3.55 6.77 27.86
N ASP A 51 2.29 7.00 27.54
CA ASP A 51 1.90 8.09 26.64
C ASP A 51 2.19 9.46 27.28
N GLY A 52 2.37 10.47 26.45
CA GLY A 52 2.61 11.85 26.86
C GLY A 52 3.93 12.44 26.39
N LYS A 53 3.94 13.76 26.25
CA LYS A 53 5.01 14.54 25.63
C LYS A 53 6.31 14.46 26.43
N THR A 54 6.23 14.39 27.75
CA THR A 54 7.39 14.24 28.65
C THR A 54 8.02 12.85 28.58
N ASN A 55 7.29 11.85 28.08
CA ASN A 55 7.75 10.47 27.95
C ASN A 55 8.36 10.18 26.57
N THR A 56 8.38 11.18 25.71
CA THR A 56 9.15 11.13 24.46
C THR A 56 10.64 11.07 24.77
N VAL A 57 11.43 10.61 23.80
CA VAL A 57 12.88 10.58 23.93
C VAL A 57 13.41 11.97 24.31
N ASN A 58 14.26 12.02 25.33
CA ASN A 58 14.80 13.24 25.95
C ASN A 58 13.73 14.23 26.46
N GLY A 59 12.49 13.77 26.67
CA GLY A 59 11.37 14.56 27.19
C GLY A 59 10.87 15.67 26.26
N ASN A 60 11.38 15.74 25.02
CA ASN A 60 11.07 16.83 24.10
C ASN A 60 11.08 16.42 22.62
N SER A 61 10.96 15.14 22.30
CA SER A 61 10.97 14.66 20.91
C SER A 61 9.53 14.53 20.37
N TRP A 62 8.87 15.67 20.12
CA TRP A 62 7.50 15.74 19.58
C TRP A 62 7.22 17.05 18.87
N VAL A 63 6.24 17.12 17.97
CA VAL A 63 5.77 18.35 17.32
C VAL A 63 4.29 18.25 16.95
N TYR A 64 3.62 19.38 16.72
CA TYR A 64 2.30 19.40 16.11
C TYR A 64 2.39 19.09 14.61
N THR A 65 1.48 18.26 14.11
CA THR A 65 1.48 17.78 12.72
C THR A 65 1.21 18.90 11.71
N ASN A 66 0.54 19.97 12.14
CA ASN A 66 0.21 21.09 11.25
C ASN A 66 1.34 22.10 11.06
N SER A 67 2.16 22.34 12.08
CA SER A 67 3.21 23.35 12.07
C SER A 67 4.61 22.77 12.03
N CYS A 68 4.79 21.48 12.37
CA CYS A 68 6.10 20.85 12.55
C CYS A 68 6.95 21.50 13.64
N THR A 69 6.30 22.20 14.56
CA THR A 69 6.96 22.86 15.70
C THR A 69 6.24 22.52 17.00
N LYS A 70 6.76 23.05 18.10
CA LYS A 70 6.15 22.97 19.44
C LYS A 70 4.94 23.89 19.61
N THR A 71 4.62 24.68 18.61
CA THR A 71 3.50 25.62 18.61
C THR A 71 2.49 25.16 17.58
N ALA A 72 1.26 24.90 17.97
CA ALA A 72 0.21 24.51 17.03
C ALA A 72 -0.03 25.65 16.04
N GLY A 73 -0.17 25.30 14.75
CA GLY A 73 -0.68 26.24 13.75
C GLY A 73 -2.18 26.50 13.94
N ALA A 74 -2.73 27.46 13.18
CA ALA A 74 -4.14 27.81 13.26
C ALA A 74 -5.06 26.70 12.71
N ASP A 75 -4.68 26.10 11.57
CA ASP A 75 -5.52 25.16 10.84
C ASP A 75 -4.87 23.76 10.74
N PRO A 76 -5.67 22.69 10.64
CA PRO A 76 -5.16 21.36 10.32
C PRO A 76 -4.50 21.33 8.94
N LYS A 77 -3.34 20.67 8.82
CA LYS A 77 -2.61 20.56 7.56
C LYS A 77 -3.14 19.39 6.73
N LEU A 78 -4.18 19.64 5.94
CA LEU A 78 -4.87 18.62 5.13
C LEU A 78 -4.31 18.46 3.70
N THR A 79 -3.55 19.43 3.19
CA THR A 79 -3.30 19.54 1.72
C THR A 79 -1.85 19.80 1.31
N ASN A 80 -0.88 19.76 2.23
CA ASN A 80 0.50 20.05 1.88
C ASN A 80 1.39 18.79 2.03
N LEU A 81 1.71 18.19 0.89
CA LEU A 81 2.44 16.91 0.73
C LEU A 81 3.95 17.02 0.99
N THR A 82 4.48 18.21 1.33
CA THR A 82 5.92 18.44 1.54
C THR A 82 6.48 17.81 2.83
N GLY A 83 5.68 17.00 3.53
CA GLY A 83 6.09 16.32 4.74
C GLY A 83 6.32 17.28 5.92
N CYS A 84 6.76 16.71 7.02
CA CYS A 84 7.03 17.39 8.28
C CYS A 84 8.37 16.87 8.81
N SER A 85 9.39 17.71 8.88
CA SER A 85 10.68 17.35 9.47
C SER A 85 10.82 17.99 10.85
N PHE A 86 11.25 17.21 11.84
CA PHE A 86 11.65 17.72 13.14
C PHE A 86 12.92 17.00 13.59
N ALA A 87 13.83 17.74 14.22
CA ALA A 87 15.11 17.20 14.66
C ALA A 87 14.92 16.32 15.92
N LEU A 88 15.46 15.11 15.87
CA LEU A 88 15.59 14.24 17.03
C LEU A 88 16.94 14.52 17.69
N ASN A 89 16.93 15.18 18.84
CA ASN A 89 18.14 15.74 19.44
C ASN A 89 18.43 15.11 20.82
N PRO A 90 19.52 14.34 20.97
CA PRO A 90 19.99 13.26 20.10
C PRO A 90 19.26 11.93 20.38
N ILE A 91 19.13 11.05 19.38
CA ILE A 91 18.61 9.68 19.62
C ILE A 91 19.63 8.91 20.49
N PRO A 92 19.23 8.25 21.58
CA PRO A 92 20.16 7.46 22.38
C PRO A 92 20.78 6.33 21.53
N THR A 93 22.06 6.07 21.77
CA THR A 93 22.90 5.18 20.94
C THR A 93 22.48 3.72 20.97
N THR A 94 21.62 3.33 21.91
CA THR A 94 21.03 1.99 22.00
C THR A 94 19.56 2.08 22.39
N GLY A 95 18.74 1.16 21.90
CA GLY A 95 17.36 0.98 22.37
C GLY A 95 16.35 0.76 21.23
N ASN A 96 15.12 0.45 21.61
CA ASN A 96 13.98 0.31 20.70
C ASN A 96 13.06 1.51 20.86
N TYR A 97 12.66 2.11 19.75
CA TYR A 97 11.87 3.33 19.70
C TYR A 97 10.70 3.22 18.73
N GLU A 98 9.71 4.10 18.84
CA GLU A 98 8.56 4.17 17.94
C GLU A 98 8.03 5.61 17.85
N PHE A 99 7.43 5.96 16.71
CA PHE A 99 6.64 7.18 16.59
C PHE A 99 5.18 6.89 16.96
N ARG A 100 4.57 7.81 17.67
CA ARG A 100 3.15 7.77 18.03
C ARG A 100 2.48 9.08 17.62
N ILE A 101 1.29 8.99 17.04
CA ILE A 101 0.48 10.15 16.67
C ILE A 101 -0.74 10.20 17.61
N TYR A 102 -1.04 11.38 18.14
CA TYR A 102 -2.16 11.61 19.04
C TYR A 102 -3.07 12.73 18.53
N ALA A 103 -4.36 12.59 18.83
CA ALA A 103 -5.39 13.55 18.48
C ALA A 103 -5.46 14.70 19.49
N ASN A 104 -5.72 15.90 18.97
CA ASN A 104 -6.25 17.04 19.75
C ASN A 104 -5.53 17.32 21.08
N ASP A 105 -4.20 17.38 21.03
CA ASP A 105 -3.32 17.70 22.17
C ASP A 105 -3.38 16.76 23.36
N GLN A 106 -4.08 15.63 23.24
CA GLN A 106 -4.27 14.69 24.34
C GLN A 106 -3.00 13.83 24.52
N GLU A 107 -2.73 13.45 25.77
CA GLU A 107 -1.52 12.71 26.17
C GLU A 107 -1.88 11.33 26.78
N THR A 108 -2.90 10.68 26.22
CA THR A 108 -3.44 9.41 26.73
C THR A 108 -3.64 8.40 25.61
N ASP A 109 -3.66 7.11 25.95
CA ASP A 109 -3.92 5.99 25.03
C ASP A 109 -5.25 6.14 24.28
N GLY A 110 -6.26 6.74 24.91
CA GLY A 110 -7.57 7.00 24.29
C GLY A 110 -7.52 7.95 23.10
N ALA A 111 -6.47 8.77 23.00
CA ALA A 111 -6.25 9.70 21.90
C ALA A 111 -5.15 9.26 20.93
N LEU A 112 -4.56 8.08 21.14
CA LEU A 112 -3.57 7.52 20.24
C LEU A 112 -4.23 7.16 18.90
N ILE A 113 -3.79 7.83 17.84
CA ILE A 113 -4.25 7.60 16.47
C ILE A 113 -3.51 6.40 15.87
N ALA A 114 -2.18 6.36 15.99
CA ALA A 114 -1.35 5.33 15.38
C ALA A 114 0.04 5.22 16.02
N LYS A 115 0.68 4.05 15.88
CA LYS A 115 2.09 3.79 16.19
C LYS A 115 2.84 3.35 14.93
N SER A 116 4.12 3.72 14.82
CA SER A 116 5.02 3.17 13.81
C SER A 116 5.51 1.77 14.20
N ASN A 117 6.19 1.10 13.26
CA ASN A 117 7.04 -0.05 13.59
C ASN A 117 8.17 0.38 14.54
N THR A 118 8.71 -0.57 15.29
CA THR A 118 9.87 -0.38 16.15
C THR A 118 11.12 -0.03 15.35
N ILE A 119 11.84 0.98 15.81
CA ILE A 119 13.13 1.45 15.33
C ILE A 119 14.18 1.05 16.36
N SER A 120 15.14 0.21 15.97
CA SER A 120 16.22 -0.22 16.87
C SER A 120 17.47 0.60 16.59
N SER A 121 17.99 1.30 17.60
CA SER A 121 19.35 1.83 17.55
C SER A 121 20.29 0.83 18.23
N THR A 122 21.37 0.52 17.53
CA THR A 122 22.53 -0.18 18.06
C THR A 122 23.72 0.76 17.91
N ALA A 123 24.63 0.79 18.89
CA ALA A 123 25.81 1.66 18.79
C ALA A 123 26.55 1.39 17.48
N ALA A 124 26.71 2.41 16.63
CA ALA A 124 27.31 2.26 15.32
C ALA A 124 28.83 2.00 15.42
N SER A 125 29.23 0.87 14.80
CA SER A 125 30.45 0.55 14.05
C SER A 125 31.84 0.69 14.71
N PRO A 126 32.78 -0.27 14.47
CA PRO A 126 34.13 -0.24 15.02
C PRO A 126 34.93 0.96 14.48
N THR A 127 35.87 1.42 15.29
CA THR A 127 36.94 2.36 14.93
C THR A 127 37.51 2.09 13.53
N PRO A 128 37.89 3.11 12.73
CA PRO A 128 38.54 2.89 11.45
C PRO A 128 39.81 2.04 11.65
N GLY A 129 39.75 0.78 11.22
CA GLY A 129 40.94 -0.03 11.07
C GLY A 129 41.85 0.55 9.98
N PRO A 130 43.14 0.23 9.98
CA PRO A 130 44.05 0.63 8.91
C PRO A 130 43.46 0.23 7.55
N ALA A 131 43.68 1.07 6.53
CA ALA A 131 43.22 0.83 5.16
C ALA A 131 43.51 -0.61 4.74
N VAL A 132 42.46 -1.40 4.56
CA VAL A 132 42.55 -2.77 4.08
C VAL A 132 42.74 -2.67 2.57
N ASN A 133 43.91 -3.07 2.07
CA ASN A 133 44.11 -3.28 0.64
C ASN A 133 42.97 -4.17 0.13
N CYS A 134 42.30 -3.75 -0.95
CA CYS A 134 41.34 -4.60 -1.63
C CYS A 134 41.96 -5.99 -1.81
N PRO A 135 41.25 -7.09 -1.49
CA PRO A 135 41.75 -8.41 -1.82
C PRO A 135 42.13 -8.38 -3.29
N THR A 136 43.35 -8.80 -3.62
CA THR A 136 43.82 -8.84 -5.00
C THR A 136 42.87 -9.72 -5.79
N GLN A 137 41.88 -9.10 -6.44
CA GLN A 137 40.89 -9.82 -7.21
C GLN A 137 41.57 -10.25 -8.50
N THR A 138 41.84 -11.54 -8.62
CA THR A 138 42.17 -12.18 -9.88
C THR A 138 40.92 -12.16 -10.76
N ALA A 139 40.71 -11.01 -11.42
CA ALA A 139 39.82 -10.74 -12.53
C ALA A 139 38.29 -10.66 -12.23
N TYR A 140 37.72 -9.50 -12.60
CA TYR A 140 36.30 -9.19 -12.81
C TYR A 140 35.36 -9.24 -11.58
N PRO A 141 35.26 -8.16 -10.78
CA PRO A 141 34.16 -8.03 -9.81
C PRO A 141 32.82 -8.08 -10.55
N ARG A 142 31.96 -9.03 -10.16
CA ARG A 142 30.55 -9.05 -10.58
C ARG A 142 29.71 -8.33 -9.53
N VAL A 143 28.49 -7.96 -9.92
CA VAL A 143 27.41 -7.27 -9.17
C VAL A 143 27.14 -7.79 -7.73
N GLN A 144 27.73 -8.92 -7.34
CA GLN A 144 27.58 -9.56 -6.04
C GLN A 144 28.33 -8.83 -4.91
N ASP A 145 29.27 -7.92 -5.25
CA ASP A 145 30.19 -7.30 -4.28
C ASP A 145 29.88 -5.83 -3.90
N GLY A 146 28.80 -5.23 -4.42
CA GLY A 146 28.41 -3.86 -4.05
C GLY A 146 27.95 -2.96 -5.21
N LEU A 147 27.37 -1.82 -4.84
CA LEU A 147 26.48 -0.95 -5.63
C LEU A 147 26.89 -0.62 -7.08
N ILE A 148 26.10 -1.13 -8.04
CA ILE A 148 25.93 -0.52 -9.37
C ILE A 148 24.43 -0.61 -9.74
N THR A 149 23.76 0.55 -9.93
CA THR A 149 22.34 0.62 -10.27
C THR A 149 22.13 0.94 -11.75
N THR A 150 22.30 -0.02 -12.64
CA THR A 150 21.77 0.09 -14.02
C THR A 150 21.66 -1.29 -14.67
N PRO A 151 20.58 -1.58 -15.41
CA PRO A 151 20.36 -2.87 -16.06
C PRO A 151 21.16 -3.06 -17.37
N LEU A 152 21.96 -2.08 -17.80
CA LEU A 152 22.63 -2.10 -19.11
C LEU A 152 24.01 -1.45 -19.04
N ILE A 153 25.03 -2.13 -18.52
CA ILE A 153 26.43 -1.81 -18.82
C ILE A 153 27.29 -3.08 -18.77
N SER A 154 28.19 -3.25 -19.75
CA SER A 154 29.17 -4.34 -19.85
C SER A 154 30.62 -3.91 -19.54
N ASP A 155 30.82 -2.75 -18.89
CA ASP A 155 32.15 -2.16 -18.66
C ASP A 155 32.61 -2.18 -17.19
N ASN A 156 33.94 -2.19 -17.01
CA ASN A 156 34.61 -2.29 -15.71
C ASN A 156 34.63 -0.94 -14.97
N PHE A 157 34.35 -0.97 -13.66
CA PHE A 157 34.45 0.20 -12.78
C PHE A 157 35.72 0.16 -11.91
N GLY A 158 36.51 1.24 -11.97
CA GLY A 158 37.64 1.51 -11.07
C GLY A 158 38.25 2.88 -11.37
N ASN A 159 38.68 3.63 -10.34
CA ASN A 159 39.59 4.75 -10.55
C ASN A 159 41.04 4.23 -10.65
N SER A 160 41.96 5.05 -11.15
CA SER A 160 43.38 4.70 -11.35
C SER A 160 44.16 4.33 -10.08
N THR A 161 43.52 4.37 -8.90
CA THR A 161 44.11 4.11 -7.59
C THR A 161 43.51 2.92 -6.85
N ALA A 162 42.57 2.17 -7.46
CA ALA A 162 42.05 0.89 -6.95
C ALA A 162 41.46 0.92 -5.51
N ASN A 163 41.00 2.09 -5.04
CA ASN A 163 40.38 2.23 -3.73
C ASN A 163 38.86 1.98 -3.81
N CYS A 164 38.34 1.02 -3.05
CA CYS A 164 36.90 0.75 -2.92
C CYS A 164 36.31 1.46 -1.70
N VAL A 165 35.12 2.03 -1.84
CA VAL A 165 34.31 2.51 -0.70
C VAL A 165 33.42 1.34 -0.26
N LEU A 166 33.72 0.78 0.92
CA LEU A 166 32.85 -0.22 1.55
C LEU A 166 31.84 0.51 2.44
N GLY A 167 30.56 0.47 2.07
CA GLY A 167 29.44 0.94 2.89
C GLY A 167 28.58 -0.24 3.36
N SER A 168 27.86 -0.06 4.48
CA SER A 168 26.82 -1.01 4.91
C SER A 168 25.78 -1.16 3.79
N PRO A 169 25.27 -2.38 3.49
CA PRO A 169 24.28 -2.56 2.43
C PRO A 169 23.08 -1.67 2.67
N ALA A 170 22.89 -0.69 1.81
CA ALA A 170 21.67 0.09 1.78
C ALA A 170 20.50 -0.84 1.44
N PRO A 171 19.49 -1.04 2.33
CA PRO A 171 18.30 -1.79 2.01
C PRO A 171 17.44 -0.98 1.03
N PHE A 172 17.83 -1.00 -0.24
CA PHE A 172 16.90 -0.69 -1.31
C PHE A 172 15.96 -1.87 -1.41
N ALA A 173 14.65 -1.64 -1.26
CA ALA A 173 13.68 -2.59 -1.77
C ALA A 173 13.93 -2.68 -3.29
N PRO A 174 14.45 -3.79 -3.82
CA PRO A 174 14.67 -3.90 -5.25
C PRO A 174 13.32 -3.69 -5.94
N PHE A 175 13.32 -3.01 -7.08
CA PHE A 175 12.13 -2.96 -7.93
C PHE A 175 11.78 -4.40 -8.31
N LYS A 176 10.78 -4.96 -7.64
CA LYS A 176 10.27 -6.31 -7.86
C LYS A 176 8.87 -6.16 -8.42
N ILE A 177 8.62 -6.78 -9.56
CA ILE A 177 7.26 -6.95 -10.07
C ILE A 177 6.50 -7.80 -9.04
N PRO A 178 5.38 -7.30 -8.48
CA PRO A 178 4.65 -8.03 -7.44
C PRO A 178 4.09 -9.33 -8.02
N THR A 179 4.11 -10.38 -7.20
CA THR A 179 3.46 -11.66 -7.56
C THR A 179 1.96 -11.61 -7.27
N TYR A 180 1.21 -12.60 -7.75
CA TYR A 180 -0.19 -12.77 -7.35
C TYR A 180 -0.35 -12.81 -5.83
N ASP A 181 0.51 -13.57 -5.14
CA ASP A 181 0.45 -13.70 -3.69
C ASP A 181 0.75 -12.37 -2.99
N ASP A 182 1.69 -11.57 -3.52
CA ASP A 182 1.97 -10.23 -3.01
C ASP A 182 0.71 -9.33 -3.13
N LEU A 183 0.04 -9.35 -4.29
CA LEU A 183 -1.19 -8.58 -4.50
C LEU A 183 -2.36 -9.11 -3.66
N LYS A 184 -2.53 -10.43 -3.55
CA LYS A 184 -3.61 -11.04 -2.75
C LYS A 184 -3.40 -10.74 -1.26
N SER A 185 -2.18 -10.90 -0.75
CA SER A 185 -1.87 -10.58 0.65
C SER A 185 -2.22 -9.14 0.97
N LEU A 186 -1.79 -8.21 0.13
CA LEU A 186 -2.00 -6.77 0.34
C LEU A 186 -3.47 -6.37 0.21
N TYR A 187 -4.18 -6.86 -0.81
CA TYR A 187 -5.49 -6.31 -1.20
C TYR A 187 -6.68 -7.21 -0.87
N TYR A 188 -6.45 -8.49 -0.62
CA TYR A 188 -7.47 -9.41 -0.14
C TYR A 188 -7.29 -9.71 1.35
N ASP A 189 -6.13 -10.20 1.77
CA ASP A 189 -5.93 -10.68 3.15
C ASP A 189 -5.93 -9.52 4.16
N GLN A 190 -5.17 -8.47 3.89
CA GLN A 190 -5.05 -7.28 4.76
C GLN A 190 -6.22 -6.30 4.63
N SER A 191 -7.09 -6.46 3.61
CA SER A 191 -8.20 -5.54 3.38
C SER A 191 -9.25 -5.60 4.50
N LYS A 192 -9.74 -4.42 4.91
CA LYS A 192 -10.87 -4.25 5.84
C LYS A 192 -12.23 -4.14 5.13
N ALA A 193 -12.25 -4.13 3.79
CA ALA A 193 -13.48 -4.12 3.03
C ALA A 193 -14.25 -5.44 3.22
N GLY A 194 -15.56 -5.42 3.05
CA GLY A 194 -16.34 -6.65 3.05
C GLY A 194 -15.91 -7.57 1.90
N LYS A 195 -15.78 -8.86 2.22
CA LYS A 195 -15.20 -9.89 1.36
C LYS A 195 -16.23 -10.96 1.06
N LYS A 196 -16.18 -11.53 -0.15
CA LYS A 196 -17.02 -12.67 -0.51
C LYS A 196 -16.20 -13.74 -1.24
N ASN A 197 -16.30 -14.97 -0.73
CA ASN A 197 -15.76 -16.13 -1.46
C ASN A 197 -16.73 -16.52 -2.56
N LEU A 198 -16.20 -16.63 -3.76
CA LEU A 198 -16.90 -17.17 -4.90
C LEU A 198 -16.71 -18.69 -4.91
N PRO A 199 -17.75 -19.45 -5.29
CA PRO A 199 -17.60 -20.89 -5.47
C PRO A 199 -16.59 -21.18 -6.57
N SER A 200 -15.68 -22.12 -6.32
CA SER A 200 -14.68 -22.55 -7.29
C SER A 200 -15.35 -23.18 -8.52
N ASN A 201 -14.72 -23.02 -9.69
CA ASN A 201 -15.19 -23.58 -10.98
C ASN A 201 -16.62 -23.16 -11.35
N SER A 202 -17.09 -22.03 -10.83
CA SER A 202 -18.45 -21.54 -11.06
C SER A 202 -18.44 -20.33 -11.98
N ALA A 203 -19.51 -20.19 -12.75
CA ALA A 203 -19.71 -19.01 -13.60
C ALA A 203 -19.98 -17.78 -12.73
N LEU A 204 -19.16 -16.75 -12.85
CA LEU A 204 -19.41 -15.48 -12.16
C LEU A 204 -20.68 -14.84 -12.72
N THR A 205 -21.56 -14.38 -11.83
CA THR A 205 -22.81 -13.68 -12.19
C THR A 205 -22.81 -12.26 -11.64
N SER A 206 -23.59 -11.37 -12.27
CA SER A 206 -23.74 -9.97 -11.86
C SER A 206 -24.11 -9.81 -10.39
N ASN A 207 -25.07 -10.60 -9.91
CA ASN A 207 -25.55 -10.56 -8.52
C ASN A 207 -24.45 -10.90 -7.51
N GLN A 208 -23.45 -11.70 -7.90
CA GLN A 208 -22.35 -12.03 -7.01
C GLN A 208 -21.38 -10.85 -6.81
N LEU A 209 -21.29 -9.93 -7.77
CA LEU A 209 -20.46 -8.73 -7.70
C LEU A 209 -21.11 -7.61 -6.88
N GLU A 210 -22.43 -7.55 -6.82
CA GLU A 210 -23.14 -6.48 -6.11
C GLU A 210 -23.06 -6.60 -4.58
N ASP A 211 -22.77 -7.80 -4.09
CA ASP A 211 -22.81 -8.12 -2.67
C ASP A 211 -21.64 -7.52 -1.87
N GLN A 212 -20.45 -7.45 -2.46
CA GLN A 212 -19.23 -7.02 -1.79
C GLN A 212 -18.26 -6.37 -2.80
N LYS A 213 -17.21 -5.69 -2.30
CA LYS A 213 -16.22 -5.02 -3.17
C LYS A 213 -15.01 -5.88 -3.50
N VAL A 214 -14.76 -6.92 -2.70
CA VAL A 214 -13.59 -7.78 -2.82
C VAL A 214 -14.04 -9.23 -2.85
N HIS A 215 -13.64 -9.93 -3.91
CA HIS A 215 -14.01 -11.32 -4.15
C HIS A 215 -12.79 -12.19 -4.30
N TYR A 216 -12.90 -13.46 -3.90
CA TYR A 216 -11.85 -14.45 -4.08
C TYR A 216 -12.43 -15.81 -4.47
N THR A 217 -11.75 -16.51 -5.37
CA THR A 217 -12.01 -17.92 -5.67
C THR A 217 -10.74 -18.73 -5.48
N ASP A 218 -10.84 -19.79 -4.66
CA ASP A 218 -9.80 -20.81 -4.47
C ASP A 218 -9.94 -21.87 -5.57
N GLY A 219 -9.67 -21.45 -6.80
CA GLY A 219 -9.84 -22.28 -7.98
C GLY A 219 -9.79 -21.46 -9.27
N SER A 220 -10.21 -22.08 -10.37
CA SER A 220 -10.40 -21.39 -11.65
C SER A 220 -11.75 -20.66 -11.69
N LEU A 221 -11.83 -19.62 -12.52
CA LEU A 221 -13.03 -18.83 -12.76
C LEU A 221 -13.42 -18.84 -14.23
N GLU A 222 -14.71 -18.89 -14.52
CA GLU A 222 -15.21 -18.78 -15.88
C GLU A 222 -16.31 -17.71 -16.04
N ILE A 223 -16.29 -17.01 -17.18
CA ILE A 223 -17.40 -16.16 -17.64
C ILE A 223 -18.09 -16.88 -18.80
N ASN A 224 -19.10 -17.69 -18.47
CA ASN A 224 -19.84 -18.52 -19.43
C ASN A 224 -21.09 -17.84 -20.00
N ASN A 225 -21.59 -16.80 -19.32
CA ASN A 225 -22.70 -15.95 -19.73
C ASN A 225 -22.23 -14.50 -19.81
N GLN A 226 -22.94 -13.64 -20.54
CA GLN A 226 -22.63 -12.22 -20.56
C GLN A 226 -22.67 -11.66 -19.13
N LEU A 227 -21.57 -11.03 -18.71
CA LEU A 227 -21.44 -10.42 -17.39
C LEU A 227 -21.67 -8.92 -17.51
N SER A 228 -22.80 -8.45 -17.00
CA SER A 228 -23.10 -7.02 -16.90
C SER A 228 -22.93 -6.55 -15.46
N TYR A 229 -22.17 -5.48 -15.21
CA TYR A 229 -21.95 -4.99 -13.85
C TYR A 229 -22.13 -3.46 -13.75
N ALA A 230 -22.58 -2.99 -12.59
CA ALA A 230 -22.78 -1.56 -12.29
C ALA A 230 -21.98 -1.09 -11.06
N VAL A 231 -21.18 -1.96 -10.47
CA VAL A 231 -20.45 -1.72 -9.22
C VAL A 231 -18.95 -1.66 -9.45
N THR A 232 -18.21 -1.26 -8.40
CA THR A 232 -16.76 -1.32 -8.38
C THR A 232 -16.28 -2.50 -7.53
N ALA A 233 -15.63 -3.48 -8.16
CA ALA A 233 -15.18 -4.70 -7.50
C ALA A 233 -13.80 -5.18 -7.97
N VAL A 234 -13.09 -5.87 -7.08
CA VAL A 234 -11.84 -6.59 -7.37
C VAL A 234 -12.06 -8.08 -7.15
N VAL A 235 -11.64 -8.91 -8.10
CA VAL A 235 -11.81 -10.36 -8.07
C VAL A 235 -10.45 -11.04 -8.15
N PHE A 236 -10.09 -11.77 -7.09
CA PHE A 236 -8.89 -12.60 -7.03
C PHE A 236 -9.20 -14.03 -7.47
N VAL A 237 -8.48 -14.53 -8.47
CA VAL A 237 -8.59 -15.89 -9.00
C VAL A 237 -7.27 -16.59 -8.80
N LYS A 238 -7.26 -17.67 -8.01
CA LYS A 238 -6.01 -18.38 -7.69
C LYS A 238 -5.40 -19.09 -8.90
N ASP A 239 -6.24 -19.81 -9.64
CA ASP A 239 -5.79 -20.61 -10.78
C ASP A 239 -6.03 -19.84 -12.10
N SER A 240 -6.67 -20.46 -13.08
CA SER A 240 -6.88 -19.87 -14.41
C SER A 240 -8.21 -19.13 -14.53
N PHE A 241 -8.26 -18.14 -15.42
CA PHE A 241 -9.46 -17.37 -15.73
C PHE A 241 -9.86 -17.51 -17.20
N SER A 242 -11.06 -18.02 -17.46
CA SER A 242 -11.58 -18.24 -18.81
C SER A 242 -12.75 -17.30 -19.11
N ILE A 243 -12.61 -16.48 -20.14
CA ILE A 243 -13.64 -15.53 -20.58
C ILE A 243 -14.26 -16.06 -21.87
N LYS A 244 -15.45 -16.65 -21.79
CA LYS A 244 -16.17 -17.23 -22.95
C LYS A 244 -17.25 -16.30 -23.50
N LYS A 245 -17.64 -15.28 -22.75
CA LYS A 245 -18.62 -14.26 -23.12
C LYS A 245 -18.17 -12.86 -22.70
N SER A 246 -18.74 -11.85 -23.35
CA SER A 246 -18.40 -10.44 -23.14
C SER A 246 -18.67 -9.98 -21.70
N ILE A 247 -17.83 -9.05 -21.25
CA ILE A 247 -17.95 -8.37 -19.96
C ILE A 247 -18.27 -6.90 -20.24
N THR A 248 -19.40 -6.42 -19.74
CA THR A 248 -19.90 -5.06 -20.01
C THR A 248 -20.14 -4.29 -18.72
N GLY A 249 -19.54 -3.11 -18.62
CA GLY A 249 -19.61 -2.26 -17.43
C GLY A 249 -20.50 -1.05 -17.62
N SER A 250 -21.29 -0.70 -16.61
CA SER A 250 -22.07 0.54 -16.61
C SER A 250 -21.15 1.78 -16.53
N PRO A 251 -21.60 2.96 -17.00
CA PRO A 251 -20.85 4.21 -16.83
C PRO A 251 -20.53 4.46 -15.34
N GLY A 252 -19.24 4.62 -15.02
CA GLY A 252 -18.76 4.82 -13.64
C GLY A 252 -18.47 3.56 -12.83
N ALA A 253 -18.79 2.37 -13.36
CA ALA A 253 -18.47 1.08 -12.73
C ALA A 253 -17.01 0.65 -12.98
N GLY A 254 -16.51 -0.25 -12.12
CA GLY A 254 -15.11 -0.66 -12.07
C GLY A 254 -14.91 -2.16 -11.87
N LEU A 255 -14.21 -2.85 -12.77
CA LEU A 255 -13.91 -4.28 -12.54
C LEU A 255 -12.44 -4.58 -12.78
N VAL A 256 -11.83 -5.22 -11.80
CA VAL A 256 -10.42 -5.66 -11.84
C VAL A 256 -10.36 -7.15 -11.51
N PHE A 257 -9.69 -7.90 -12.37
CA PHE A 257 -9.33 -9.29 -12.13
C PHE A 257 -7.83 -9.41 -11.85
N VAL A 258 -7.48 -10.11 -10.77
CA VAL A 258 -6.11 -10.48 -10.44
C VAL A 258 -6.02 -12.00 -10.45
N VAL A 259 -5.23 -12.57 -11.35
CA VAL A 259 -5.24 -13.99 -11.70
C VAL A 259 -3.85 -14.59 -11.45
N GLY A 260 -3.78 -15.69 -10.70
CA GLY A 260 -2.53 -16.39 -10.40
C GLY A 260 -2.03 -17.27 -11.54
N GLY A 261 -2.94 -17.82 -12.33
CA GLY A 261 -2.65 -18.63 -13.52
C GLY A 261 -2.86 -17.89 -14.84
N ASN A 262 -3.20 -18.65 -15.89
CA ASN A 262 -3.38 -18.13 -17.24
C ASN A 262 -4.75 -17.49 -17.43
N VAL A 263 -4.84 -16.52 -18.35
CA VAL A 263 -6.11 -15.94 -18.80
C VAL A 263 -6.39 -16.37 -20.23
N ASN A 264 -7.56 -16.94 -20.48
CA ASN A 264 -7.98 -17.39 -21.81
C ASN A 264 -9.22 -16.60 -22.25
N ILE A 265 -9.07 -15.74 -23.26
CA ILE A 265 -10.17 -14.98 -23.84
C ILE A 265 -10.65 -15.69 -25.11
N ASP A 266 -11.85 -16.24 -25.10
CA ASP A 266 -12.38 -17.06 -26.19
C ASP A 266 -12.64 -16.25 -27.48
N THR A 267 -12.63 -16.93 -28.63
CA THR A 267 -12.68 -16.30 -29.97
C THR A 267 -13.99 -15.54 -30.24
N ASN A 268 -15.06 -15.89 -29.53
CA ASN A 268 -16.39 -15.30 -29.63
C ASN A 268 -16.57 -14.04 -28.77
N VAL A 269 -15.59 -13.69 -27.93
CA VAL A 269 -15.64 -12.49 -27.09
C VAL A 269 -15.32 -11.28 -27.95
N SER A 270 -16.24 -10.31 -27.98
CA SER A 270 -16.09 -9.06 -28.74
C SER A 270 -15.78 -7.85 -27.87
N GLN A 271 -16.14 -7.89 -26.58
CA GLN A 271 -15.98 -6.77 -25.66
C GLN A 271 -15.60 -7.22 -24.25
N ILE A 272 -14.61 -6.53 -23.66
CA ILE A 272 -14.24 -6.65 -22.25
C ILE A 272 -14.10 -5.26 -21.65
N ASP A 273 -14.96 -4.94 -20.70
CA ASP A 273 -14.83 -3.74 -19.87
C ASP A 273 -14.24 -4.16 -18.51
N ALA A 274 -12.92 -4.23 -18.41
CA ALA A 274 -12.23 -4.59 -17.16
C ALA A 274 -10.71 -4.34 -17.26
N VAL A 275 -10.06 -4.27 -16.11
CA VAL A 275 -8.60 -4.48 -16.00
C VAL A 275 -8.32 -5.92 -15.64
N ILE A 276 -7.42 -6.57 -16.37
CA ILE A 276 -7.01 -7.95 -16.13
C ILE A 276 -5.52 -7.96 -15.83
N ILE A 277 -5.16 -8.49 -14.67
CA ILE A 277 -3.79 -8.66 -14.20
C ILE A 277 -3.54 -10.16 -14.04
N SER A 278 -2.48 -10.68 -14.66
CA SER A 278 -2.19 -12.12 -14.71
C SER A 278 -0.74 -12.41 -14.34
N GLN A 279 -0.51 -13.39 -13.46
CA GLN A 279 0.83 -13.96 -13.23
C GLN A 279 1.17 -15.06 -14.25
N GLY A 280 0.17 -15.71 -14.85
CA GLY A 280 0.36 -16.57 -16.03
C GLY A 280 0.30 -15.79 -17.35
N ILE A 281 0.18 -16.51 -18.46
CA ILE A 281 0.08 -15.95 -19.81
C ILE A 281 -1.38 -15.56 -20.11
N ILE A 282 -1.57 -14.40 -20.76
CA ILE A 282 -2.85 -13.94 -21.28
C ILE A 282 -2.95 -14.29 -22.77
N TYR A 283 -3.96 -15.07 -23.14
CA TYR A 283 -4.26 -15.47 -24.51
C TYR A 283 -5.51 -14.75 -25.01
N THR A 284 -5.40 -13.96 -26.10
CA THR A 284 -6.55 -13.19 -26.61
C THR A 284 -7.53 -14.01 -27.45
N ALA A 285 -7.18 -15.22 -27.90
CA ALA A 285 -8.03 -16.07 -28.77
C ALA A 285 -8.12 -17.54 -28.29
N GLY A 286 -8.29 -17.74 -26.98
CA GLY A 286 -8.38 -19.05 -26.34
C GLY A 286 -7.04 -19.78 -26.28
N SER A 287 -7.03 -21.03 -25.83
CA SER A 287 -5.78 -21.81 -25.69
C SER A 287 -5.06 -22.09 -27.01
N GLY A 288 -5.77 -22.07 -28.15
CA GLY A 288 -5.19 -22.20 -29.50
C GLY A 288 -4.21 -21.07 -29.87
N CYS A 289 -4.36 -19.92 -29.22
CA CYS A 289 -3.46 -18.77 -29.28
C CYS A 289 -2.03 -19.08 -28.78
N SER A 290 -1.82 -20.21 -28.11
CA SER A 290 -0.51 -20.61 -27.60
C SER A 290 0.47 -21.00 -28.71
N THR A 291 -0.05 -21.42 -29.87
CA THR A 291 0.75 -22.01 -30.96
C THR A 291 0.72 -21.22 -32.27
N ASN A 292 -0.40 -20.59 -32.63
CA ASN A 292 -0.59 -19.94 -33.93
C ASN A 292 -1.60 -18.80 -33.87
N ALA A 293 -1.68 -18.03 -34.95
CA ALA A 293 -2.79 -17.11 -35.20
C ALA A 293 -4.12 -17.86 -35.37
N VAL A 294 -5.21 -17.32 -34.82
CA VAL A 294 -6.53 -17.95 -34.73
C VAL A 294 -7.58 -17.01 -35.34
N PRO A 295 -8.36 -17.47 -36.34
CA PRO A 295 -9.52 -16.73 -36.84
C PRO A 295 -10.53 -16.49 -35.72
N ALA A 296 -10.84 -15.23 -35.45
CA ALA A 296 -11.71 -14.84 -34.33
C ALA A 296 -12.46 -13.54 -34.62
N SER A 297 -13.46 -13.22 -33.80
CA SER A 297 -14.12 -11.91 -33.88
C SER A 297 -13.17 -10.80 -33.41
N ALA A 298 -13.36 -9.56 -33.87
CA ALA A 298 -12.60 -8.43 -33.34
C ALA A 298 -12.88 -8.24 -31.84
N LEU A 299 -11.82 -8.02 -31.06
CA LEU A 299 -11.91 -7.85 -29.60
C LEU A 299 -11.62 -6.39 -29.22
N THR A 300 -12.54 -5.77 -28.49
CA THR A 300 -12.32 -4.45 -27.88
C THR A 300 -12.24 -4.60 -26.36
N ILE A 301 -11.12 -4.15 -25.78
CA ILE A 301 -10.89 -4.13 -24.34
C ILE A 301 -10.92 -2.68 -23.88
N ASN A 302 -11.98 -2.31 -23.15
CA ASN A 302 -12.09 -1.04 -22.45
C ASN A 302 -11.48 -1.20 -21.06
N GLY A 303 -10.17 -1.02 -20.97
CA GLY A 303 -9.42 -1.27 -19.74
C GLY A 303 -7.96 -1.56 -20.02
N SER A 304 -7.37 -2.55 -19.36
CA SER A 304 -5.95 -2.88 -19.51
C SER A 304 -5.69 -4.36 -19.32
N LEU A 305 -4.74 -4.89 -20.08
CA LEU A 305 -4.13 -6.20 -19.86
C LEU A 305 -2.75 -5.97 -19.25
N ILE A 306 -2.51 -6.54 -18.07
CA ILE A 306 -1.27 -6.36 -17.31
C ILE A 306 -0.71 -7.75 -17.00
N SER A 307 0.56 -7.94 -17.31
CA SER A 307 1.29 -9.15 -16.93
C SER A 307 2.18 -8.89 -15.72
N LEU A 308 2.13 -9.81 -14.76
CA LEU A 308 3.10 -9.97 -13.67
C LEU A 308 4.14 -11.06 -13.98
N ASN A 309 3.95 -11.79 -15.09
CA ASN A 309 4.85 -12.83 -15.54
C ASN A 309 6.16 -12.20 -16.01
N THR A 310 7.25 -12.53 -15.31
CA THR A 310 8.61 -12.11 -15.61
C THR A 310 9.46 -13.22 -16.25
N ILE A 311 8.90 -14.41 -16.38
CA ILE A 311 9.59 -15.63 -16.82
C ILE A 311 9.39 -15.83 -18.33
N ASP A 312 8.18 -15.61 -18.83
CA ASP A 312 7.85 -15.81 -20.23
C ASP A 312 8.17 -14.58 -21.09
N ASN A 313 8.82 -14.80 -22.24
CA ASN A 313 9.21 -13.75 -23.18
C ASN A 313 8.01 -12.99 -23.80
N VAL A 314 6.84 -13.63 -23.87
CA VAL A 314 5.60 -13.04 -24.43
C VAL A 314 4.44 -13.37 -23.50
N PRO A 315 4.25 -12.58 -22.44
CA PRO A 315 3.26 -12.91 -21.41
C PRO A 315 1.83 -12.52 -21.80
N ILE A 316 1.67 -11.70 -22.84
CA ILE A 316 0.38 -11.41 -23.47
C ILE A 316 0.50 -11.77 -24.94
N LYS A 317 -0.25 -12.79 -25.37
CA LYS A 317 -0.27 -13.28 -26.75
C LYS A 317 -1.48 -12.72 -27.48
N PHE A 318 -1.20 -11.79 -28.39
CA PHE A 318 -2.15 -11.31 -29.41
C PHE A 318 -2.06 -12.23 -30.62
N CYS A 319 -3.17 -12.85 -30.97
CA CYS A 319 -3.19 -13.96 -31.92
C CYS A 319 -4.48 -14.01 -32.74
N ARG A 320 -5.39 -13.03 -32.60
CA ARG A 320 -6.58 -13.00 -33.43
C ARG A 320 -6.22 -12.59 -34.85
N THR A 321 -6.86 -13.25 -35.81
CA THR A 321 -6.85 -12.83 -37.20
C THR A 321 -8.26 -12.57 -37.68
N LEU A 322 -8.41 -11.51 -38.46
CA LEU A 322 -9.63 -11.15 -39.17
C LEU A 322 -9.47 -11.47 -40.65
N ASP A 323 -10.61 -11.68 -41.31
CA ASP A 323 -10.66 -11.92 -42.76
C ASP A 323 -10.21 -10.69 -43.60
N SER A 324 -10.13 -9.51 -42.97
CA SER A 324 -9.67 -8.28 -43.60
C SER A 324 -8.63 -7.55 -42.74
N SER A 325 -7.62 -6.97 -43.38
CA SER A 325 -6.57 -6.17 -42.72
C SER A 325 -6.97 -4.70 -42.49
N ASN A 326 -8.23 -4.34 -42.78
CA ASN A 326 -8.72 -2.97 -42.69
C ASN A 326 -9.20 -2.60 -41.29
N SER A 327 -9.20 -3.55 -40.36
CA SER A 327 -9.58 -3.34 -38.98
C SER A 327 -8.62 -4.10 -38.06
N PRO A 328 -8.24 -3.52 -36.92
CA PRO A 328 -7.42 -4.22 -35.93
C PRO A 328 -8.21 -5.40 -35.33
N ALA A 329 -7.56 -6.55 -35.17
CA ALA A 329 -8.15 -7.74 -34.58
C ALA A 329 -8.33 -7.62 -33.05
N GLU A 330 -7.44 -6.88 -32.40
CA GLU A 330 -7.53 -6.51 -30.99
C GLU A 330 -7.33 -4.99 -30.81
N ILE A 331 -8.25 -4.37 -30.08
CA ILE A 331 -8.22 -2.95 -29.71
C ILE A 331 -8.18 -2.88 -28.19
N ILE A 332 -7.16 -2.22 -27.64
CA ILE A 332 -7.09 -1.91 -26.21
C ILE A 332 -7.31 -0.41 -26.05
N ILE A 333 -8.45 -0.04 -25.49
CA ILE A 333 -8.79 1.33 -25.11
C ILE A 333 -8.48 1.46 -23.63
N ASN A 334 -7.33 2.06 -23.32
CA ASN A 334 -6.98 2.33 -21.93
C ASN A 334 -8.01 3.29 -21.31
N GLN A 335 -8.60 2.89 -20.19
CA GLN A 335 -9.58 3.68 -19.46
C GLN A 335 -9.02 4.02 -18.07
N PRO A 336 -8.44 5.23 -17.89
CA PRO A 336 -7.81 5.63 -16.63
C PRO A 336 -8.74 5.59 -15.42
N LYS A 337 -10.06 5.61 -15.63
CA LYS A 337 -11.05 5.44 -14.55
C LYS A 337 -10.82 4.17 -13.74
N TYR A 338 -10.35 3.08 -14.37
CA TYR A 338 -10.01 1.84 -13.65
C TYR A 338 -8.69 1.97 -12.88
N LEU A 339 -7.74 2.77 -13.36
CA LEU A 339 -6.52 3.11 -12.60
C LEU A 339 -6.82 4.00 -11.38
N VAL A 340 -7.86 4.84 -11.45
CA VAL A 340 -8.34 5.64 -10.31
C VAL A 340 -9.08 4.78 -9.29
N ILE A 341 -9.82 3.75 -9.73
CA ILE A 341 -10.35 2.70 -8.85
C ILE A 341 -9.20 1.96 -8.16
N LEU A 342 -8.14 1.69 -8.91
CA LEU A 342 -6.88 1.19 -8.40
C LEU A 342 -6.03 2.28 -7.72
N ARG A 343 -6.50 3.52 -7.47
CA ARG A 343 -5.62 4.54 -6.86
C ARG A 343 -5.19 4.11 -5.47
N ASN A 344 -6.08 3.51 -4.68
CA ASN A 344 -5.71 2.93 -3.39
C ASN A 344 -4.95 1.59 -3.54
N ILE A 345 -4.86 1.05 -4.76
CA ILE A 345 -4.21 -0.21 -5.15
C ILE A 345 -2.85 0.04 -5.86
N LEU A 346 -2.54 1.29 -6.23
CA LEU A 346 -1.28 1.71 -6.90
C LEU A 346 -0.58 2.85 -6.14
N SER A 347 -1.28 3.56 -5.25
CA SER A 347 -0.75 4.67 -4.43
C SER A 347 0.05 4.23 -3.21
N ASP A 348 0.27 2.93 -2.99
CA ASP A 348 1.25 2.46 -2.00
C ASP A 348 2.70 2.60 -2.51
N THR A 349 2.88 3.09 -3.73
CA THR A 349 4.14 3.74 -4.15
C THR A 349 4.30 5.16 -3.58
N TYR A 350 3.63 5.49 -2.46
CA TYR A 350 4.14 6.53 -1.58
C TYR A 350 5.51 6.06 -1.09
N GLN A 351 6.55 6.52 -1.80
CA GLN A 351 7.93 6.32 -1.44
C GLN A 351 8.11 6.70 0.03
N LYS A 352 8.21 5.68 0.87
CA LYS A 352 8.62 5.86 2.25
C LYS A 352 10.13 5.97 2.21
N TRP A 353 10.61 7.20 2.08
CA TRP A 353 12.00 7.52 2.27
C TRP A 353 12.33 7.24 3.73
N SER A 354 13.03 6.14 3.98
CA SER A 354 13.79 5.95 5.22
C SER A 354 15.25 6.16 4.88
N GLU A 355 15.87 7.12 5.56
CA GLU A 355 17.32 7.27 5.51
C GLU A 355 17.95 6.00 6.07
N ILE A 356 18.98 5.52 5.37
CA ILE A 356 19.71 4.32 5.74
C ILE A 356 20.84 4.78 6.66
N GLN A 357 20.85 4.29 7.89
CA GLN A 357 22.02 4.37 8.77
C GLN A 357 22.90 3.14 8.61
#